data_AF-A0A498CI42-F1
#
_entry.id   AF-A0A498CI42-F1
#
_cell.length_a   1.000
_cell.length_b   1.000
_cell.length_c   1.000
_cell.angle_alpha   90.00
_cell.angle_beta   90.00
_cell.angle_gamma   90.00
#
_symmetry.space_group_name_H-M   'P 1'
#
loop_
_entity.id
_entity.type
_entity.pdbx_description
1 polymer ?
#
loop_
_entity_poly.entity_id
_entity_poly.type
_entity_poly.pdbx_seq_one_letter_code
_entity_poly.pdbx_strand_id
1 'polypeptide(L)'
;MTNTPFWMLLAATGTALAVLLHIGCIAFGAPWYEFFGAGQRMVRLARAGRAEPAVITAAITLVLGIWTLYALSAAGWVRPLPGTRWVLLGIIGILGGRGLAGLIIGRVRPGYNGARFWYASSLTCLALAALYVAGTLTW
;
A
#
# COMPACT_ATOMS: atom_id res chain seq x y z
N MET A 1 -9.68 7.62 27.45
CA MET A 1 -8.77 8.27 26.49
C MET A 1 -8.77 7.43 25.24
N THR A 2 -9.35 7.92 24.15
CA THR A 2 -9.47 7.15 22.91
C THR A 2 -8.10 7.12 22.22
N ASN A 3 -7.57 5.93 21.97
CA ASN A 3 -6.25 5.73 21.31
C ASN A 3 -6.30 6.02 19.79
N THR A 4 -7.33 6.71 19.33
CA THR A 4 -7.59 7.11 17.95
C THR A 4 -6.40 7.74 17.23
N PRO A 5 -5.77 8.80 17.77
CA PRO A 5 -4.65 9.44 17.07
C PRO A 5 -3.48 8.48 16.92
N PHE A 6 -3.24 7.59 17.89
CA PHE A 6 -2.14 6.63 17.83
C PHE A 6 -2.30 5.62 16.68
N TRP A 7 -3.47 4.99 16.54
CA TRP A 7 -3.72 4.02 15.46
C TRP A 7 -3.67 4.66 14.08
N MET A 8 -4.23 5.86 13.95
CA MET A 8 -4.24 6.61 12.70
C MET A 8 -2.83 7.07 12.30
N LEU A 9 -2.00 7.48 13.27
CA LEU A 9 -0.58 7.80 13.04
C LEU A 9 0.22 6.58 12.61
N LEU A 10 -0.06 5.41 13.21
CA LEU A 10 0.60 4.17 12.82
C LEU A 10 0.20 3.75 11.40
N ALA A 11 -1.08 3.88 11.04
CA ALA A 11 -1.58 3.67 9.68
C ALA A 11 -0.95 4.64 8.68
N ALA A 12 -0.87 5.93 9.03
CA ALA A 12 -0.26 6.97 8.22
C ALA A 12 1.24 6.69 7.99
N THR A 13 1.96 6.34 9.05
CA THR A 13 3.39 6.00 9.00
C THR A 13 3.63 4.77 8.14
N GLY A 14 2.85 3.70 8.33
CA GLY A 14 2.97 2.50 7.50
C GLY A 14 2.65 2.77 6.02
N THR A 15 1.64 3.60 5.74
CA THR A 15 1.30 4.01 4.37
C THR A 15 2.40 4.89 3.75
N ALA A 16 2.98 5.80 4.53
CA ALA A 16 4.10 6.64 4.10
C ALA A 16 5.37 5.82 3.81
N LEU A 17 5.68 4.81 4.63
CA LEU A 17 6.77 3.87 4.35
C LEU A 17 6.52 3.12 3.05
N ALA A 18 5.28 2.70 2.78
CA ALA A 18 4.93 2.09 1.51
C ALA A 18 5.17 3.04 0.32
N VAL A 19 4.82 4.32 0.43
CA VAL A 19 5.14 5.36 -0.57
C VAL A 19 6.64 5.41 -0.84
N LEU A 20 7.46 5.50 0.21
CA LEU A 20 8.92 5.55 0.08
C LEU A 20 9.50 4.30 -0.59
N LEU A 21 8.98 3.11 -0.26
CA LEU A 21 9.39 1.87 -0.90
C LEU A 21 9.06 1.87 -2.41
N HIS A 22 7.89 2.38 -2.81
CA HIS A 22 7.51 2.47 -4.22
C HIS A 22 8.36 3.51 -4.98
N ILE A 23 8.69 4.64 -4.34
CA ILE A 23 9.65 5.62 -4.90
C ILE A 23 11.02 4.96 -5.08
N GLY A 24 11.48 4.19 -4.10
CA GLY A 24 12.72 3.41 -4.20
C GLY A 24 12.71 2.45 -5.39
N CYS A 25 11.60 1.73 -5.62
CA CYS A 25 11.47 0.88 -6.80
C CYS A 25 11.59 1.65 -8.13
N ILE A 26 11.08 2.87 -8.19
CA ILE A 26 11.22 3.73 -9.38
C ILE A 26 12.67 4.22 -9.55
N ALA A 27 13.30 4.65 -8.46
CA ALA A 27 14.64 5.22 -8.47
C ALA A 27 15.74 4.17 -8.76
N PHE A 28 15.64 2.98 -8.14
CA PHE A 28 16.63 1.91 -8.28
C PHE A 28 16.28 0.89 -9.38
N GLY A 29 15.03 0.89 -9.86
CA GLY A 29 14.61 0.11 -11.02
C GLY A 29 14.59 -1.41 -10.78
N ALA A 30 15.04 -2.17 -11.79
CA ALA A 30 14.87 -3.63 -11.85
C ALA A 30 15.38 -4.43 -10.63
N PRO A 31 16.54 -4.13 -10.02
CA PRO A 31 17.01 -4.83 -8.83
C PRO A 31 16.06 -4.71 -7.64
N TRP A 32 15.45 -3.54 -7.44
CA TRP A 32 14.46 -3.34 -6.38
C TRP A 32 13.16 -4.07 -6.71
N TYR A 33 12.66 -3.97 -7.96
CA TYR A 33 11.49 -4.75 -8.38
C TYR A 33 11.70 -6.25 -8.15
N GLU A 34 12.88 -6.78 -8.43
CA GLU A 34 13.22 -8.18 -8.20
C GLU A 34 13.34 -8.51 -6.70
N PHE A 35 13.99 -7.64 -5.91
CA PHE A 35 14.15 -7.82 -4.47
C PHE A 35 12.80 -7.88 -3.74
N PHE A 36 11.86 -6.99 -4.10
CA PHE A 36 10.50 -7.04 -3.55
C PHE A 36 9.66 -8.19 -4.12
N GLY A 37 10.16 -8.91 -5.13
CA GLY A 37 9.50 -10.06 -5.72
C GLY A 37 8.42 -9.72 -6.75
N ALA A 38 8.50 -8.54 -7.38
CA ALA A 38 7.64 -8.19 -8.50
C ALA A 38 7.73 -9.26 -9.58
N GLY A 39 6.61 -9.54 -10.26
CA GLY A 39 6.56 -10.61 -11.25
C GLY A 39 7.59 -10.43 -12.36
N GLN A 40 8.01 -11.56 -12.94
CA GLN A 40 9.09 -11.56 -13.92
C GLN A 40 8.83 -10.63 -15.11
N ARG A 41 7.56 -10.40 -15.48
CA ARG A 41 7.19 -9.41 -16.50
C ARG A 41 7.64 -8.00 -16.11
N MET A 42 7.40 -7.59 -14.86
CA MET A 42 7.76 -6.26 -14.36
C MET A 42 9.29 -6.09 -14.33
N VAL A 43 10.00 -7.10 -13.84
CA VAL A 43 11.48 -7.10 -13.80
C VAL A 43 12.05 -7.04 -15.21
N ARG A 44 11.53 -7.82 -16.17
CA ARG A 44 11.99 -7.78 -17.57
C ARG A 44 11.74 -6.43 -18.23
N LEU A 45 10.55 -5.83 -18.04
CA LEU A 45 10.24 -4.51 -18.58
C LEU A 45 11.16 -3.43 -17.97
N ALA A 46 11.44 -3.51 -16.68
CA ALA A 46 12.35 -2.59 -16.01
C ALA A 46 13.80 -2.76 -16.48
N ARG A 47 14.28 -4.00 -16.66
CA ARG A 47 15.60 -4.29 -17.24
C ARG A 47 15.72 -3.82 -18.69
N ALA A 48 14.62 -3.86 -19.45
CA ALA A 48 14.54 -3.36 -20.81
C ALA A 48 14.42 -1.82 -20.90
N GLY A 49 14.50 -1.09 -19.77
CA GLY A 49 14.42 0.37 -19.74
C GLY A 49 13.05 0.94 -20.10
N ARG A 50 11.99 0.13 -20.05
CA ARG A 50 10.63 0.58 -20.36
C ARG A 50 10.11 1.45 -19.23
N ALA A 51 9.40 2.53 -19.55
CA ALA A 51 8.77 3.40 -18.56
C ALA A 51 7.54 2.76 -17.88
N GLU A 52 6.97 1.69 -18.46
CA GLU A 52 5.75 1.04 -17.97
C GLU A 52 5.79 0.68 -16.47
N PRO A 53 6.83 -0.01 -15.94
CA PRO A 53 6.92 -0.30 -14.50
C PRO A 53 6.95 0.95 -13.64
N ALA A 54 7.70 1.97 -14.06
CA ALA A 54 7.84 3.22 -13.34
C ALA A 54 6.51 3.99 -13.30
N VAL A 55 5.80 4.08 -14.42
CA VAL A 55 4.48 4.74 -14.50
C VAL A 55 3.44 4.04 -13.62
N ILE A 56 3.37 2.71 -13.66
CA ILE A 56 2.46 1.94 -12.80
C ILE A 56 2.79 2.17 -11.31
N THR A 57 4.08 2.10 -10.97
CA THR A 57 4.54 2.29 -9.59
C THR A 57 4.31 3.73 -9.11
N ALA A 58 4.46 4.71 -10.00
CA ALA A 58 4.21 6.12 -9.71
C ALA A 58 2.73 6.37 -9.43
N ALA A 59 1.83 5.77 -10.22
CA ALA A 59 0.39 5.86 -9.98
C ALA A 59 0.02 5.29 -8.60
N ILE A 60 0.57 4.13 -8.22
CA ILE A 60 0.36 3.55 -6.88
C ILE A 60 0.93 4.46 -5.79
N THR A 61 2.13 5.01 -5.99
CA THR A 61 2.79 5.94 -5.07
C THR A 61 1.91 7.16 -4.80
N LEU A 62 1.33 7.76 -5.83
CA LEU A 62 0.44 8.92 -5.71
C LEU A 62 -0.82 8.57 -4.90
N VAL A 63 -1.46 7.44 -5.20
CA VAL A 63 -2.65 6.99 -4.47
C VAL A 63 -2.33 6.76 -2.99
N LEU A 64 -1.23 6.08 -2.68
CA LEU A 64 -0.78 5.85 -1.31
C LEU A 64 -0.43 7.17 -0.60
N GLY A 65 0.18 8.13 -1.30
CA GLY A 65 0.47 9.45 -0.77
C GLY A 65 -0.80 10.21 -0.39
N ILE A 66 -1.83 10.14 -1.22
CA ILE A 66 -3.16 10.70 -0.90
C ILE A 66 -3.72 10.02 0.36
N TRP A 67 -3.65 8.69 0.46
CA TRP A 67 -4.13 7.96 1.64
C TRP A 67 -3.38 8.33 2.91
N THR A 68 -2.06 8.52 2.85
CA THR A 68 -1.27 9.05 3.97
C THR A 68 -1.79 10.40 4.44
N LEU A 69 -2.11 11.32 3.52
CA LEU A 69 -2.66 12.63 3.89
C LEU A 69 -4.03 12.51 4.58
N TYR A 70 -4.91 11.63 4.09
CA TYR A 70 -6.19 11.36 4.75
C TYR A 70 -6.02 10.73 6.13
N ALA A 71 -5.06 9.81 6.30
CA ALA A 71 -4.74 9.22 7.60
C ALA A 71 -4.21 10.26 8.61
N LEU A 72 -3.32 11.17 8.16
CA LEU A 72 -2.82 12.27 8.98
C LEU A 72 -3.91 13.31 9.31
N SER A 73 -4.82 13.56 8.37
CA SER A 73 -6.00 14.41 8.58
C SER A 73 -6.92 13.80 9.65
N ALA A 74 -7.19 12.49 9.58
CA ALA A 74 -7.96 11.75 10.58
C ALA A 74 -7.25 11.68 11.95
N ALA A 75 -5.92 11.73 11.98
CA ALA A 75 -5.12 11.84 13.20
C ALA A 75 -5.14 13.25 13.84
N GLY A 76 -5.71 14.26 13.17
CA GLY A 76 -5.74 15.65 13.63
C GLY A 76 -4.44 16.44 13.37
N TRP A 77 -3.49 15.89 12.61
CA TRP A 77 -2.22 16.55 12.28
C TRP A 77 -2.30 17.51 11.09
N VAL A 78 -3.25 17.26 10.19
CA VAL A 78 -3.49 18.08 8.98
C VAL A 78 -4.92 18.61 9.04
N ARG A 79 -5.18 19.71 8.32
CA ARG A 79 -6.54 20.25 8.16
C ARG A 79 -7.53 19.13 7.80
N PRO A 80 -8.75 19.16 8.37
CA PRO A 80 -9.77 18.16 8.09
C PRO A 80 -10.10 18.16 6.59
N LEU A 81 -9.88 17.03 5.95
CA LEU A 81 -10.18 16.86 4.53
C LEU A 81 -11.66 16.47 4.35
N PRO A 82 -12.32 16.98 3.30
CA PRO A 82 -13.72 16.64 3.03
C PRO A 82 -13.85 15.14 2.74
N GLY A 83 -14.89 14.51 3.28
CA GLY A 83 -15.17 13.10 3.00
C GLY A 83 -14.23 12.08 3.63
N THR A 84 -13.41 12.48 4.61
CA THR A 84 -12.42 11.61 5.27
C THR A 84 -13.00 10.25 5.69
N ARG A 85 -14.20 10.21 6.28
CA ARG A 85 -14.86 8.95 6.68
C ARG A 85 -15.08 7.99 5.50
N TRP A 86 -15.57 8.48 4.37
CA TRP A 86 -15.82 7.66 3.19
C TRP A 86 -14.53 7.18 2.54
N VAL A 87 -13.51 8.04 2.53
CA VAL A 87 -12.19 7.70 2.00
C VAL A 87 -11.53 6.61 2.86
N LEU A 88 -11.57 6.73 4.20
CA LEU A 88 -11.04 5.71 5.10
C LEU A 88 -11.75 4.36 4.91
N LEU A 89 -13.08 4.34 4.78
CA LEU A 89 -13.83 3.11 4.47
C LEU A 89 -13.42 2.51 3.12
N GLY A 90 -13.22 3.36 2.10
CA GLY A 90 -12.72 2.94 0.80
C GLY A 90 -11.31 2.33 0.89
N ILE A 91 -10.41 2.96 1.65
CA ILE A 91 -9.04 2.46 1.90
C ILE A 91 -9.09 1.08 2.58
N ILE A 92 -9.92 0.92 3.62
CA ILE A 92 -10.13 -0.36 4.31
C ILE A 92 -10.62 -1.42 3.32
N GLY A 93 -11.63 -1.10 2.51
CA GLY A 93 -12.19 -2.02 1.52
C GLY A 93 -11.15 -2.44 0.46
N ILE A 94 -10.38 -1.49 -0.06
CA ILE A 94 -9.36 -1.75 -1.09
C ILE A 94 -8.19 -2.55 -0.49
N LEU A 95 -7.63 -2.12 0.65
CA LEU A 95 -6.50 -2.80 1.29
C LEU A 95 -6.91 -4.19 1.80
N GLY A 96 -8.08 -4.32 2.42
CA GLY A 96 -8.62 -5.58 2.88
C GLY A 96 -8.91 -6.54 1.74
N GLY A 97 -9.63 -6.07 0.71
CA GLY A 97 -9.94 -6.85 -0.48
C GLY A 97 -8.69 -7.29 -1.23
N ARG A 98 -7.73 -6.38 -1.45
CA ARG A 98 -6.45 -6.68 -2.10
C ARG A 98 -5.59 -7.64 -1.26
N GLY A 99 -5.59 -7.47 0.06
CA GLY A 99 -4.91 -8.34 0.99
C GLY A 99 -5.43 -9.77 0.91
N LEU A 100 -6.75 -9.95 1.02
CA LEU A 100 -7.39 -11.26 0.96
C LEU A 100 -7.25 -11.90 -0.44
N ALA A 101 -7.51 -11.14 -1.50
CA ALA A 101 -7.35 -11.61 -2.87
C ALA A 101 -5.92 -12.06 -3.14
N GLY A 102 -4.92 -11.34 -2.64
CA GLY A 102 -3.52 -11.73 -2.82
C GLY A 102 -3.14 -13.01 -2.06
N LEU A 103 -3.74 -13.32 -0.92
CA LEU A 103 -3.54 -14.60 -0.23
C LEU A 103 -4.12 -15.76 -1.04
N ILE A 104 -5.32 -15.57 -1.59
CA ILE A 104 -6.01 -16.56 -2.44
C ILE A 104 -5.20 -16.79 -3.72
N ILE A 105 -4.79 -15.72 -4.42
CA ILE A 105 -4.00 -15.81 -5.66
C ILE A 105 -2.62 -16.42 -5.39
N GLY A 106 -1.97 -16.04 -4.29
CA GLY A 106 -0.69 -16.64 -3.88
C GLY A 106 -0.80 -18.15 -3.66
N ARG A 107 -1.95 -18.64 -3.19
CA ARG A 107 -2.21 -20.07 -2.99
C ARG A 107 -2.55 -20.82 -4.28
N VAL A 108 -3.31 -20.20 -5.18
CA VAL A 108 -3.87 -20.85 -6.39
C VAL A 108 -2.94 -20.70 -7.61
N ARG A 109 -2.31 -19.53 -7.80
CA ARG A 109 -1.51 -19.17 -8.99
C ARG A 109 -0.25 -18.37 -8.63
N PRO A 110 0.72 -18.94 -7.91
CA PRO A 110 1.95 -18.25 -7.50
C PRO A 110 2.92 -17.90 -8.65
N GLY A 111 2.62 -18.29 -9.89
CA GLY A 111 3.51 -18.09 -11.05
C GLY A 111 3.46 -16.70 -11.70
N TYR A 112 2.45 -15.86 -11.40
CA TYR A 112 2.28 -14.55 -12.05
C TYR A 112 3.18 -13.46 -11.44
N ASN A 113 3.27 -13.46 -10.11
CA ASN A 113 4.27 -12.78 -9.29
C ASN A 113 4.75 -13.80 -8.26
N GLY A 114 6.03 -13.79 -7.85
CA GLY A 114 6.55 -14.82 -6.96
C GLY A 114 5.71 -14.98 -5.69
N ALA A 115 5.49 -16.20 -5.20
CA ALA A 115 4.67 -16.48 -4.01
C ALA A 115 5.01 -15.59 -2.81
N ARG A 116 6.30 -15.30 -2.60
CA ARG A 116 6.80 -14.40 -1.55
C ARG A 116 6.19 -12.99 -1.65
N PHE A 117 6.08 -12.42 -2.85
CA PHE A 117 5.49 -11.10 -3.05
C PHE A 117 4.00 -11.10 -2.72
N TRP A 118 3.26 -12.13 -3.17
CA TRP A 118 1.84 -12.24 -2.85
C TRP A 118 1.60 -12.29 -1.35
N TYR A 119 2.30 -13.17 -0.62
CA TYR A 119 2.13 -13.30 0.82
C TYR A 119 2.59 -12.06 1.59
N ALA A 120 3.80 -11.55 1.32
CA ALA A 120 4.34 -10.38 2.02
C ALA A 120 3.45 -9.16 1.80
N SER A 121 3.11 -8.89 0.54
CA SER A 121 2.34 -7.71 0.17
C SER A 121 0.88 -7.82 0.65
N SER A 122 0.29 -9.02 0.63
CA SER A 122 -1.03 -9.25 1.24
C SER A 122 -1.03 -9.02 2.75
N LEU A 123 -0.02 -9.53 3.45
CA LEU A 123 0.09 -9.35 4.89
C LEU A 123 0.25 -7.87 5.25
N THR A 124 1.07 -7.13 4.49
CA THR A 124 1.21 -5.68 4.68
C THR A 124 -0.11 -4.94 4.44
N CYS A 125 -0.85 -5.29 3.37
CA CYS A 125 -2.15 -4.68 3.11
C CYS A 125 -3.19 -5.01 4.19
N LEU A 126 -3.24 -6.25 4.69
CA LEU A 126 -4.14 -6.63 5.77
C LEU A 126 -3.76 -5.94 7.09
N ALA A 127 -2.45 -5.84 7.39
CA ALA A 127 -1.98 -5.12 8.57
C ALA A 127 -2.35 -3.63 8.51
N LEU A 128 -2.13 -2.98 7.36
CA LEU A 128 -2.57 -1.59 7.16
C LEU A 128 -4.08 -1.46 7.26
N ALA A 129 -4.85 -2.35 6.62
CA ALA A 129 -6.31 -2.36 6.72
C ALA A 129 -6.79 -2.48 8.18
N ALA A 130 -6.15 -3.35 8.98
CA ALA A 130 -6.46 -3.50 10.39
C ALA A 130 -6.16 -2.22 11.19
N LEU A 131 -5.06 -1.53 10.91
CA LEU A 131 -4.74 -0.24 11.52
C LEU A 131 -5.77 0.84 11.14
N TYR A 132 -6.17 0.91 9.87
CA TYR A 132 -7.23 1.82 9.42
C TYR A 132 -8.59 1.50 10.06
N VAL A 133 -8.93 0.22 10.22
CA VAL A 133 -10.15 -0.22 10.94
C VAL A 133 -10.08 0.20 12.41
N ALA A 134 -8.99 -0.11 13.11
CA ALA A 134 -8.82 0.24 14.52
C ALA A 134 -8.90 1.76 14.73
N GLY A 135 -8.25 2.52 13.86
CA GLY A 135 -8.34 3.97 13.84
C GLY A 135 -9.77 4.45 13.61
N THR A 136 -10.46 3.95 12.59
CA THR A 136 -11.83 4.38 12.24
C THR A 136 -12.86 3.98 13.30
N LEU A 137 -12.69 2.83 13.97
CA LEU A 137 -13.58 2.38 15.05
C LEU A 137 -13.41 3.19 16.33
N THR A 138 -12.25 3.81 16.51
CA THR A 138 -11.96 4.65 17.68
C THR A 138 -12.12 6.14 17.38
N TRP A 139 -12.39 6.54 16.14
CA TRP A 139 -12.53 7.92 15.66
C TRP A 139 -13.93 8.48 15.86
#